data_AF-A0A843F764-F1
#
_entry.id   AF-A0A843F764-F1
#
_cell.length_a   1.000
_cell.length_b   1.000
_cell.length_c   1.000
_cell.angle_alpha   90.00
_cell.angle_beta   90.00
_cell.angle_gamma   90.00
#
_symmetry.space_group_name_H-M   'P 1'
#
loop_
_entity.id
_entity.type
_entity.pdbx_description
1 polymer ?
#
loop_
_entity_poly.entity_id
_entity_poly.type
_entity_poly.pdbx_seq_one_letter_code
_entity_poly.pdbx_strand_id
1 'polypeptide(L)'
;MAKTIRLPRITRELVQCQMCGYCIDVCEAHRQTPWESVTPRGKIYYLNQLDKAGFGLVDKVLGRKATISPDFVDAMYKCTGCGNCEEICHAKIELVKLWEIVRAWLVQEGVAPLPVHKGIAKKIATTGNSFGEPASKRDAWWPAEVERAEVPEAILYAGCTGSYRMQHIPAAGATILARAGVKINCLGSEEVCCSSPLLRVGIKDQTMGLAIKTVTKA
;
A
#
# COMPACT_ATOMS: atom_id res chain seq x y z
N MET A 1 -9.87 -29.78 7.27
CA MET A 1 -10.96 -29.40 6.34
C MET A 1 -10.45 -28.25 5.48
N ALA A 2 -10.62 -28.32 4.16
CA ALA A 2 -10.12 -27.26 3.27
C ALA A 2 -11.00 -26.00 3.45
N LYS A 3 -10.37 -24.84 3.65
CA LYS A 3 -11.06 -23.56 3.84
C LYS A 3 -11.73 -23.14 2.53
N THR A 4 -13.04 -22.89 2.57
CA THR A 4 -13.75 -22.28 1.43
C THR A 4 -13.23 -20.87 1.24
N ILE A 5 -12.69 -20.58 0.06
CA ILE A 5 -12.24 -19.23 -0.31
C ILE A 5 -13.48 -18.34 -0.42
N ARG A 6 -13.49 -17.18 0.25
CA ARG A 6 -14.56 -16.19 0.10
C ARG A 6 -13.94 -14.87 -0.34
N LEU A 7 -14.32 -14.37 -1.51
CA LEU A 7 -13.83 -13.09 -2.01
C LEU A 7 -14.33 -11.92 -1.13
N PRO A 8 -13.58 -10.81 -1.08
CA PRO A 8 -14.05 -9.58 -0.46
C PRO A 8 -15.21 -8.98 -1.27
N ARG A 9 -15.85 -7.92 -0.77
CA ARG A 9 -16.92 -7.21 -1.48
C ARG A 9 -16.35 -6.40 -2.66
N ILE A 10 -16.09 -7.08 -3.78
CA ILE A 10 -15.50 -6.52 -5.01
C ILE A 10 -16.28 -6.88 -6.28
N THR A 11 -17.47 -7.47 -6.14
CA THR A 11 -18.26 -7.98 -7.27
C THR A 11 -18.57 -6.89 -8.29
N ARG A 12 -18.83 -5.66 -7.85
CA ARG A 12 -19.12 -4.52 -8.73
C ARG A 12 -17.97 -4.26 -9.70
N GLU A 13 -16.74 -4.19 -9.20
CA GLU A 13 -15.55 -3.92 -9.98
C GLU A 13 -15.26 -5.08 -10.95
N LEU A 14 -15.49 -6.32 -10.51
CA LEU A 14 -15.30 -7.51 -11.33
C LEU A 14 -16.27 -7.58 -12.53
N VAL A 15 -17.54 -7.17 -12.35
CA VAL A 15 -18.56 -7.17 -13.43
C VAL A 15 -18.47 -5.94 -14.33
N GLN A 16 -17.94 -4.82 -13.82
CA GLN A 16 -17.74 -3.61 -14.63
C GLN A 16 -16.66 -3.80 -15.71
N CYS A 17 -15.69 -4.68 -15.47
CA CYS A 17 -14.60 -4.93 -16.40
C CYS A 17 -15.08 -5.56 -17.71
N GLN A 18 -14.95 -4.81 -18.81
CA GLN A 18 -15.32 -5.27 -20.16
C GLN A 18 -14.21 -6.08 -20.86
N MET A 19 -13.14 -6.42 -20.15
CA MET A 19 -11.99 -7.19 -20.68
C MET A 19 -11.32 -6.60 -21.94
N CYS A 20 -11.49 -5.30 -22.18
CA CYS A 20 -11.04 -4.61 -23.40
C CYS A 20 -9.52 -4.48 -23.58
N GLY A 21 -8.74 -4.53 -22.49
CA GLY A 21 -7.27 -4.59 -22.56
C GLY A 21 -6.51 -3.27 -22.51
N TYR A 22 -7.14 -2.09 -22.57
CA TYR A 22 -6.42 -0.78 -22.50
C TYR A 22 -5.47 -0.63 -21.31
N CYS A 23 -5.81 -1.26 -20.19
CA CYS A 23 -4.97 -1.27 -19.00
C CYS A 23 -3.62 -1.98 -19.16
N ILE A 24 -3.45 -2.81 -20.20
CA ILE A 24 -2.25 -3.59 -20.47
C ILE A 24 -1.14 -2.68 -21.01
N ASP A 25 -1.49 -1.83 -21.99
CA ASP A 25 -0.55 -0.95 -22.70
C ASP A 25 0.15 0.05 -21.76
N VAL A 26 -0.53 0.44 -20.67
CA VAL A 26 -0.03 1.39 -19.68
C VAL A 26 0.54 0.72 -18.41
N CYS A 27 0.57 -0.62 -18.37
CA CYS A 27 1.00 -1.35 -17.19
C CYS A 27 2.52 -1.56 -17.18
N GLU A 28 3.22 -0.83 -16.33
CA GLU A 28 4.68 -0.96 -16.24
C GLU A 28 5.15 -2.32 -15.74
N ALA A 29 4.38 -2.96 -14.87
CA ALA A 29 4.67 -4.33 -14.44
C ALA A 29 4.62 -5.31 -15.62
N HIS A 30 3.67 -5.12 -16.54
CA HIS A 30 3.57 -5.94 -17.75
C HIS A 30 4.70 -5.63 -18.73
N ARG A 31 5.09 -4.35 -18.88
CA ARG A 31 6.23 -3.97 -19.72
C ARG A 31 7.54 -4.63 -19.29
N GLN A 32 7.74 -4.83 -17.99
CA GLN A 32 8.92 -5.53 -17.44
C GLN A 32 8.75 -7.05 -17.42
N THR A 33 7.53 -7.55 -17.30
CA THR A 33 7.24 -8.99 -17.27
C THR A 33 5.99 -9.25 -18.13
N PRO A 34 6.16 -9.60 -19.43
CA PRO A 34 5.09 -9.57 -20.45
C PRO A 34 4.11 -10.74 -20.35
N TRP A 35 3.63 -11.03 -19.14
CA TRP A 35 2.59 -12.00 -18.86
C TRP A 35 1.25 -11.30 -18.63
N GLU A 36 0.18 -11.82 -19.21
CA GLU A 36 -1.17 -11.29 -18.98
C GLU A 36 -1.55 -11.30 -17.49
N SER A 37 -1.04 -12.28 -16.72
CA SER A 37 -1.34 -12.47 -15.30
C SER A 37 -0.95 -11.29 -14.41
N VAL A 38 0.02 -10.46 -14.81
CA VAL A 38 0.42 -9.27 -14.04
C VAL A 38 -0.44 -8.04 -14.35
N THR A 39 -1.18 -8.06 -15.46
CA THR A 39 -2.00 -6.93 -15.92
C THR A 39 -3.25 -6.77 -15.05
N PRO A 40 -3.88 -5.58 -15.02
CA PRO A 40 -5.15 -5.37 -14.34
C PRO A 40 -6.25 -6.28 -14.87
N ARG A 41 -6.36 -6.44 -16.20
CA ARG A 41 -7.35 -7.32 -16.84
C ARG A 41 -7.16 -8.77 -16.41
N GLY A 42 -5.94 -9.31 -16.53
CA GLY A 42 -5.63 -10.68 -16.15
C GLY A 42 -5.92 -10.98 -14.68
N LYS A 43 -5.66 -10.02 -13.79
CA LYS A 43 -6.01 -10.13 -12.37
C LYS A 43 -7.52 -10.16 -12.13
N ILE A 44 -8.29 -9.29 -12.77
CA ILE A 44 -9.76 -9.33 -12.70
C ILE A 44 -10.28 -10.66 -13.25
N TYR A 45 -9.73 -11.15 -14.36
CA TYR A 45 -10.09 -12.44 -14.92
C TYR A 45 -9.83 -13.57 -13.90
N TYR A 46 -8.65 -13.60 -13.28
CA TYR A 46 -8.32 -14.59 -12.25
C TYR A 46 -9.30 -14.55 -11.07
N LEU A 47 -9.61 -13.36 -10.55
CA LEU A 47 -10.58 -13.19 -9.47
C LEU A 47 -11.99 -13.65 -9.88
N ASN A 48 -12.42 -13.36 -11.10
CA ASN A 48 -13.68 -13.89 -11.65
C ASN A 48 -13.69 -15.42 -11.75
N GLN A 49 -12.55 -16.06 -12.07
CA GLN A 49 -12.45 -17.53 -12.07
C GLN A 49 -12.50 -18.08 -10.65
N LEU A 50 -11.85 -17.43 -9.68
CA LEU A 50 -11.95 -17.81 -8.28
C LEU A 50 -13.37 -17.65 -7.72
N ASP A 51 -14.13 -16.64 -8.16
CA ASP A 51 -15.53 -16.45 -7.75
C ASP A 51 -16.44 -17.55 -8.27
N LYS A 52 -16.11 -18.13 -9.44
CA LYS A 52 -16.89 -19.20 -10.08
C LYS A 52 -16.45 -20.59 -9.61
N ALA A 53 -15.15 -20.79 -9.40
CA ALA A 53 -14.57 -22.07 -9.04
C ALA A 53 -14.82 -22.42 -7.56
N GLY A 54 -15.34 -23.62 -7.30
CA GLY A 54 -15.53 -24.14 -5.94
C GLY A 54 -16.91 -23.85 -5.32
N PHE A 55 -17.77 -23.11 -6.01
CA PHE A 55 -19.14 -22.81 -5.56
C PHE A 55 -20.22 -23.56 -6.33
N GLY A 56 -19.89 -24.11 -7.51
CA GLY A 56 -20.81 -24.89 -8.32
C GLY A 56 -21.13 -26.25 -7.71
N LEU A 57 -22.36 -26.73 -7.92
CA LEU A 57 -22.80 -28.07 -7.52
C LEU A 57 -21.88 -29.15 -8.12
N VAL A 58 -21.41 -28.92 -9.35
CA VAL A 58 -20.45 -29.77 -10.06
C VAL A 58 -19.07 -29.80 -9.38
N ASP A 59 -18.56 -28.66 -8.89
CA ASP A 59 -17.25 -28.64 -8.20
C ASP A 59 -17.31 -29.39 -6.87
N LYS A 60 -18.43 -29.29 -6.14
CA LYS A 60 -18.66 -30.07 -4.92
C LYS A 60 -18.72 -31.58 -5.22
N VAL A 61 -19.43 -31.97 -6.28
CA VAL A 61 -19.55 -33.38 -6.70
C VAL A 61 -18.21 -33.94 -7.17
N LEU A 62 -17.43 -33.15 -7.93
CA LEU A 62 -16.12 -33.55 -8.45
C LEU A 62 -14.97 -33.35 -7.46
N GLY A 63 -15.24 -32.84 -6.25
CA GLY A 63 -14.23 -32.54 -5.24
C GLY A 63 -13.20 -31.49 -5.68
N ARG A 64 -13.52 -30.66 -6.68
CA ARG A 64 -12.62 -29.62 -7.20
C ARG A 64 -12.51 -28.51 -6.18
N LYS A 65 -11.28 -28.19 -5.78
CA LYS A 65 -10.96 -27.16 -4.79
C LYS A 65 -10.27 -26.00 -5.50
N ALA A 66 -10.88 -24.82 -5.46
CA ALA A 66 -10.19 -23.59 -5.85
C ALA A 66 -9.13 -23.26 -4.80
N THR A 67 -7.92 -22.94 -5.25
CA THR A 67 -6.81 -22.48 -4.41
C THR A 67 -6.23 -21.19 -4.98
N ILE A 68 -5.75 -20.32 -4.11
CA ILE A 68 -5.03 -19.12 -4.53
C ILE A 68 -3.64 -19.55 -5.01
N SER A 69 -3.33 -19.27 -6.27
CA SER A 69 -2.04 -19.61 -6.87
C SER A 69 -0.94 -18.70 -6.29
N PRO A 70 0.24 -19.25 -5.93
CA PRO A 70 1.41 -18.43 -5.60
C PRO A 70 1.76 -17.41 -6.69
N ASP A 71 1.57 -17.75 -7.97
CA ASP A 71 1.84 -16.84 -9.09
C ASP A 71 0.89 -15.64 -9.11
N PHE A 72 -0.36 -15.84 -8.67
CA PHE A 72 -1.31 -14.72 -8.53
C PHE A 72 -0.90 -13.80 -7.38
N VAL A 73 -0.45 -14.38 -6.26
CA VAL A 73 0.07 -13.60 -5.12
C VAL A 73 1.27 -12.77 -5.58
N ASP A 74 2.23 -13.38 -6.26
CA ASP A 74 3.39 -12.69 -6.84
C ASP A 74 2.96 -11.57 -7.82
N ALA A 75 2.05 -11.86 -8.75
CA ALA A 75 1.49 -10.87 -9.68
C ALA A 75 0.83 -9.69 -8.96
N MET A 76 0.13 -9.93 -7.85
CA MET A 76 -0.48 -8.88 -7.02
C MET A 76 0.57 -7.95 -6.39
N TYR A 77 1.75 -8.47 -6.05
CA TYR A 77 2.85 -7.68 -5.46
C TYR A 77 3.81 -7.07 -6.48
N LYS A 78 3.75 -7.47 -7.77
CA LYS A 78 4.41 -6.75 -8.88
C LYS A 78 3.74 -5.42 -9.24
N CYS A 79 2.48 -5.22 -8.88
CA CYS A 79 1.78 -3.96 -9.13
C CYS A 79 2.36 -2.84 -8.23
N THR A 80 2.85 -1.77 -8.84
CA THR A 80 3.39 -0.60 -8.10
C THR A 80 2.30 0.30 -7.52
N GLY A 81 1.06 0.17 -7.99
CA GLY A 81 -0.04 1.06 -7.61
C GLY A 81 0.09 2.46 -8.24
N CYS A 82 0.72 2.59 -9.41
CA CYS A 82 0.95 3.88 -10.07
C CYS A 82 -0.33 4.58 -10.58
N GLY A 83 -1.43 3.84 -10.79
CA GLY A 83 -2.71 4.42 -11.20
C GLY A 83 -2.93 4.59 -12.71
N ASN A 84 -1.93 4.39 -13.57
CA ASN A 84 -2.11 4.56 -15.03
C ASN A 84 -3.28 3.76 -15.61
N CYS A 85 -3.49 2.54 -15.12
CA CYS A 85 -4.59 1.69 -15.55
C CYS A 85 -5.98 2.20 -15.13
N GLU A 86 -6.05 2.93 -14.01
CA GLU A 86 -7.28 3.52 -13.48
C GLU A 86 -7.68 4.73 -14.33
N GLU A 87 -6.71 5.59 -14.65
CA GLU A 87 -6.91 6.76 -15.51
C GLU A 87 -7.44 6.40 -16.90
N ILE A 88 -6.85 5.37 -17.54
CA ILE A 88 -7.28 4.93 -18.88
C ILE A 88 -8.56 4.08 -18.88
N CYS A 89 -9.08 3.70 -17.70
CA CYS A 89 -10.24 2.82 -17.62
C CYS A 89 -11.54 3.55 -18.02
N HIS A 90 -12.08 3.19 -19.18
CA HIS A 90 -13.38 3.71 -19.65
C HIS A 90 -14.56 3.31 -18.73
N ALA A 91 -14.45 2.17 -18.04
CA ALA A 91 -15.45 1.71 -17.06
C ALA A 91 -15.31 2.38 -15.68
N LYS A 92 -14.31 3.25 -15.48
CA LYS A 92 -14.05 4.00 -14.24
C LYS A 92 -13.97 3.11 -13.00
N ILE A 93 -13.27 1.99 -13.14
CA ILE A 93 -12.98 1.08 -12.03
C ILE A 93 -11.83 1.67 -11.21
N GLU A 94 -12.02 1.86 -9.90
CA GLU A 94 -10.98 2.27 -8.94
C GLU A 94 -9.96 1.13 -8.72
N LEU A 95 -9.16 0.81 -9.74
CA LEU A 95 -8.27 -0.35 -9.77
C LEU A 95 -7.23 -0.33 -8.65
N VAL A 96 -6.65 0.83 -8.30
CA VAL A 96 -5.65 0.91 -7.22
C VAL A 96 -6.27 0.49 -5.89
N LYS A 97 -7.47 1.01 -5.58
CA LYS A 97 -8.23 0.66 -4.39
C LYS A 97 -8.66 -0.80 -4.40
N LEU A 98 -9.10 -1.32 -5.55
CA LEU A 98 -9.40 -2.74 -5.73
C LEU A 98 -8.18 -3.60 -5.35
N TRP A 99 -6.98 -3.25 -5.82
CA TRP A 99 -5.76 -4.00 -5.49
C TRP A 99 -5.39 -3.95 -4.03
N GLU A 100 -5.61 -2.83 -3.34
CA GLU A 100 -5.42 -2.75 -1.89
C GLU A 100 -6.40 -3.63 -1.12
N ILE A 101 -7.66 -3.68 -1.55
CA ILE A 101 -8.68 -4.59 -0.99
C ILE A 101 -8.26 -6.05 -1.19
N VAL A 102 -7.84 -6.41 -2.41
CA VAL A 102 -7.40 -7.78 -2.74
C VAL A 102 -6.15 -8.15 -1.94
N ARG A 103 -5.16 -7.26 -1.81
CA ARG A 103 -3.97 -7.53 -0.98
C ARG A 103 -4.32 -7.74 0.48
N ALA A 104 -5.22 -6.93 1.05
CA ALA A 104 -5.68 -7.13 2.42
C ALA A 104 -6.40 -8.47 2.60
N TRP A 105 -7.21 -8.86 1.62
CA TRP A 105 -7.83 -10.18 1.59
C TRP A 105 -6.82 -11.33 1.49
N LEU A 106 -5.76 -11.21 0.66
CA LEU A 106 -4.69 -12.20 0.61
C LEU A 106 -3.97 -12.37 1.95
N VAL A 107 -3.83 -11.29 2.72
CA VAL A 107 -3.32 -11.36 4.11
C VAL A 107 -4.26 -12.16 5.01
N GLN A 108 -5.59 -11.92 4.91
CA GLN A 108 -6.60 -12.67 5.67
C GLN A 108 -6.66 -14.15 5.28
N GLU A 109 -6.35 -14.48 4.02
CA GLU A 109 -6.23 -15.85 3.54
C GLU A 109 -4.91 -16.53 3.94
N GLY A 110 -4.00 -15.81 4.59
CA GLY A 110 -2.75 -16.37 5.12
C GLY A 110 -1.68 -16.66 4.06
N VAL A 111 -1.94 -16.32 2.79
CA VAL A 111 -0.99 -16.46 1.67
C VAL A 111 -0.13 -15.21 1.48
N ALA A 112 -0.43 -14.14 2.23
CA ALA A 112 0.33 -12.90 2.26
C ALA A 112 0.37 -12.34 3.70
N PRO A 113 1.16 -11.30 3.99
CA PRO A 113 2.10 -10.62 3.12
C PRO A 113 3.35 -11.50 2.88
N LEU A 114 4.13 -11.21 1.82
CA LEU A 114 5.37 -11.94 1.53
C LEU A 114 6.38 -11.84 2.70
N PRO A 115 7.33 -12.80 2.85
CA PRO A 115 8.31 -12.78 3.95
C PRO A 115 9.08 -11.47 4.10
N VAL A 116 9.50 -10.87 2.98
CA VAL A 116 10.15 -9.55 2.93
C VAL A 116 9.30 -8.44 3.55
N HIS A 117 7.98 -8.45 3.29
CA HIS A 117 7.05 -7.45 3.81
C HIS A 117 6.86 -7.60 5.34
N LYS A 118 6.89 -8.83 5.86
CA LYS A 118 6.86 -9.09 7.32
C LYS A 118 8.06 -8.45 8.02
N GLY A 119 9.22 -8.44 7.37
CA GLY A 119 10.41 -7.74 7.85
C GLY A 119 10.20 -6.23 8.02
N ILE A 120 9.55 -5.58 7.03
CA ILE A 120 9.19 -4.16 7.11
C ILE A 120 8.20 -3.91 8.25
N ALA A 121 7.18 -4.76 8.40
CA ALA A 121 6.21 -4.63 9.49
C ALA A 121 6.88 -4.75 10.87
N LYS A 122 7.80 -5.71 11.04
CA LYS A 122 8.59 -5.83 12.27
C LYS A 122 9.41 -4.59 12.56
N LYS A 123 10.06 -3.99 11.55
CA LYS A 123 10.82 -2.74 11.72
C LYS A 123 9.92 -1.59 12.16
N ILE A 124 8.76 -1.43 11.54
CA ILE A 124 7.80 -0.38 11.92
C ILE A 124 7.32 -0.56 13.35
N ALA A 125 6.97 -1.79 13.75
CA ALA A 125 6.50 -2.09 15.11
C ALA A 125 7.58 -1.84 16.18
N THR A 126 8.85 -2.07 15.87
CA THR A 126 9.96 -1.98 16.84
C THR A 126 10.64 -0.62 16.88
N THR A 127 10.80 0.04 15.73
CA THR A 127 11.57 1.30 15.59
C THR A 127 10.70 2.50 15.23
N GLY A 128 9.41 2.30 14.99
CA GLY A 128 8.52 3.34 14.52
C GLY A 128 8.76 3.79 13.07
N ASN A 129 9.67 3.15 12.31
CA ASN A 129 9.94 3.49 10.91
C ASN A 129 10.21 2.26 10.04
N SER A 130 10.04 2.41 8.71
CA SER A 130 10.16 1.31 7.75
C SER A 130 11.59 0.86 7.48
N PHE A 131 12.59 1.67 7.84
CA PHE A 131 13.99 1.39 7.56
C PHE A 131 14.70 0.68 8.72
N GLY A 132 14.20 0.82 9.95
CA GLY A 132 14.83 0.31 11.16
C GLY A 132 15.90 1.25 11.72
N GLU A 133 15.85 2.53 11.36
CA GLU A 133 16.86 3.53 11.74
C GLU A 133 16.57 4.10 13.14
N PRO A 134 17.58 4.63 13.85
CA PRO A 134 17.39 5.23 15.17
C PRO A 134 16.46 6.45 15.16
N ALA A 135 15.50 6.49 16.08
CA ALA A 135 14.55 7.60 16.21
C ALA A 135 15.24 8.96 16.50
N SER A 136 16.40 8.95 17.15
CA SER A 136 17.21 10.16 17.42
C SER A 136 17.77 10.83 16.16
N LYS A 137 17.78 10.15 15.01
CA LYS A 137 18.23 10.71 13.73
C LYS A 137 17.08 11.25 12.88
N ARG A 138 15.83 11.16 13.37
CA ARG A 138 14.64 11.35 12.54
C ARG A 138 14.45 12.79 12.04
N ASP A 139 14.93 13.76 12.78
CA ASP A 139 14.88 15.18 12.47
C ASP A 139 16.26 15.78 12.18
N ALA A 140 17.25 14.93 11.88
CA ALA A 140 18.59 15.37 11.45
C ALA A 140 18.57 16.19 10.15
N TRP A 141 17.45 16.19 9.42
CA TRP A 141 17.23 16.99 8.23
C TRP A 141 16.87 18.45 8.50
N TRP A 142 16.54 18.82 9.75
CA TRP A 142 16.04 20.15 10.09
C TRP A 142 17.08 21.24 9.74
N PRO A 143 16.73 22.27 8.95
CA PRO A 143 17.68 23.33 8.59
C PRO A 143 18.11 24.14 9.80
N ALA A 144 19.41 24.44 9.92
CA ALA A 144 19.97 25.15 11.07
C ALA A 144 19.48 26.60 11.18
N GLU A 145 19.15 27.20 10.03
CA GLU A 145 18.63 28.57 9.92
C GLU A 145 17.13 28.71 10.24
N VAL A 146 16.42 27.59 10.40
CA VAL A 146 14.98 27.59 10.70
C VAL A 146 14.77 27.39 12.20
N GLU A 147 14.21 28.41 12.86
CA GLU A 147 13.81 28.34 14.26
C GLU A 147 12.73 27.27 14.47
N ARG A 148 12.86 26.50 15.55
CA ARG A 148 11.82 25.57 16.01
C ARG A 148 10.88 26.29 16.94
N ALA A 149 9.67 26.59 16.47
CA ALA A 149 8.68 27.25 17.30
C ALA A 149 8.25 26.33 18.47
N GLU A 150 8.27 26.86 19.69
CA GLU A 150 7.76 26.17 20.89
C GLU A 150 6.25 25.92 20.79
N VAL A 151 5.52 26.93 20.30
CA VAL A 151 4.09 26.84 19.96
C VAL A 151 3.95 27.03 18.45
N PRO A 152 4.03 25.95 17.65
CA PRO A 152 3.95 26.02 16.20
C PRO A 152 2.51 26.19 15.70
N GLU A 153 2.34 26.91 14.59
CA GLU A 153 1.10 26.93 13.80
C GLU A 153 0.94 25.66 12.96
N ALA A 154 2.07 25.03 12.60
CA ALA A 154 2.07 23.79 11.84
C ALA A 154 3.23 22.87 12.21
N ILE A 155 2.94 21.56 12.19
CA ILE A 155 3.93 20.49 12.32
C ILE A 155 4.24 19.92 10.95
N LEU A 156 5.51 19.97 10.54
CA LEU A 156 5.96 19.34 9.30
C LEU A 156 6.25 17.85 9.53
N TYR A 157 5.34 17.01 9.05
CA TYR A 157 5.51 15.56 9.05
C TYR A 157 6.38 15.11 7.86
N ALA A 158 7.63 14.73 8.12
CA ALA A 158 8.58 14.35 7.06
C ALA A 158 8.38 12.90 6.57
N GLY A 159 7.87 12.03 7.44
CA GLY A 159 7.74 10.60 7.18
C GLY A 159 9.09 9.90 7.04
N CYS A 160 9.07 8.56 6.95
CA CYS A 160 10.32 7.80 6.95
C CYS A 160 11.26 8.18 5.78
N THR A 161 10.71 8.37 4.57
CA THR A 161 11.52 8.69 3.39
C THR A 161 12.15 10.08 3.50
N GLY A 162 11.38 11.10 3.91
CA GLY A 162 11.91 12.44 4.14
C GLY A 162 12.96 12.44 5.24
N SER A 163 12.68 11.79 6.37
CA SER A 163 13.61 11.74 7.50
C SER A 163 14.94 11.04 7.23
N TYR A 164 14.97 9.98 6.42
CA TYR A 164 16.13 9.07 6.35
C TYR A 164 16.75 8.88 4.96
N ARG A 165 16.09 9.31 3.87
CA ARG A 165 16.58 9.08 2.50
C ARG A 165 16.62 10.35 1.68
N MET A 166 15.57 11.16 1.75
CA MET A 166 15.38 12.38 0.96
C MET A 166 15.32 13.61 1.85
N GLN A 167 16.29 13.76 2.76
CA GLN A 167 16.33 14.81 3.80
C GLN A 167 16.26 16.24 3.26
N HIS A 168 16.78 16.45 2.05
CA HIS A 168 16.73 17.76 1.37
C HIS A 168 15.29 18.23 1.07
N ILE A 169 14.33 17.31 0.91
CA ILE A 169 12.93 17.63 0.60
C ILE A 169 12.22 18.29 1.80
N PRO A 170 12.11 17.65 2.99
CA PRO A 170 11.50 18.29 4.14
C PRO A 170 12.31 19.49 4.62
N ALA A 171 13.64 19.49 4.47
CA ALA A 171 14.49 20.65 4.75
C ALA A 171 14.09 21.88 3.93
N ALA A 172 13.97 21.72 2.61
CA ALA A 172 13.51 22.79 1.73
C ALA A 172 12.08 23.25 2.07
N GLY A 173 11.18 22.30 2.40
CA GLY A 173 9.83 22.59 2.86
C GLY A 173 9.80 23.47 4.12
N ALA A 174 10.60 23.13 5.13
CA ALA A 174 10.73 23.92 6.36
C ALA A 174 11.27 25.33 6.07
N THR A 175 12.33 25.45 5.25
CA THR A 175 12.89 26.76 4.87
C THR A 175 11.86 27.64 4.15
N ILE A 176 11.06 27.07 3.24
CA ILE A 176 10.02 27.81 2.51
C ILE A 176 8.93 28.31 3.47
N LEU A 177 8.43 27.43 4.34
CA LEU A 177 7.38 27.76 5.31
C LEU A 177 7.84 28.84 6.30
N ALA A 178 9.07 28.71 6.81
CA ALA A 178 9.65 29.71 7.72
C ALA A 178 9.83 31.08 7.04
N ARG A 179 10.29 31.11 5.78
CA ARG A 179 10.41 32.35 5.00
C ARG A 179 9.05 32.98 4.67
N ALA A 180 8.00 32.18 4.60
CA ALA A 180 6.62 32.65 4.46
C ALA A 180 6.04 33.18 5.79
N GLY A 181 6.80 33.13 6.89
CA GLY A 181 6.40 33.61 8.21
C GLY A 181 5.58 32.63 9.03
N VAL A 182 5.48 31.36 8.61
CA VAL A 182 4.76 30.32 9.35
C VAL A 182 5.63 29.82 10.51
N LYS A 183 5.10 29.86 11.74
CA LYS A 183 5.77 29.26 12.90
C LYS A 183 5.65 27.73 12.82
N ILE A 184 6.76 27.03 12.60
CA ILE A 184 6.75 25.59 12.37
C ILE A 184 7.65 24.83 13.34
N ASN A 185 7.35 23.55 13.52
CA ASN A 185 8.22 22.58 14.16
C ASN A 185 8.04 21.20 13.50
N CYS A 186 8.74 20.18 14.00
CA CYS A 186 8.50 18.78 13.65
C CYS A 186 8.41 17.92 14.91
N LEU A 187 7.90 16.70 14.75
CA LEU A 187 7.76 15.74 15.85
C LEU A 187 9.07 15.12 16.34
N GLY A 188 10.20 15.39 15.68
CA GLY A 188 11.49 14.86 16.10
C GLY A 188 11.50 13.32 16.16
N SER A 189 12.00 12.81 17.29
CA SER A 189 12.03 11.37 17.61
C SER A 189 10.66 10.78 17.96
N GLU A 190 9.64 11.60 18.19
CA GLU A 190 8.27 11.14 18.49
C GLU A 190 7.45 10.84 17.23
N GLU A 191 7.88 11.33 16.06
CA GLU A 191 7.25 10.97 14.79
C GLU A 191 7.28 9.44 14.64
N VAL A 192 6.21 8.84 14.12
CA VAL A 192 6.14 7.41 13.73
C VAL A 192 5.77 7.25 12.25
N CYS A 193 5.83 6.02 11.74
CA CYS A 193 5.56 5.72 10.34
C CYS A 193 4.09 6.00 9.99
N CYS A 194 3.84 6.57 8.82
CA CYS A 194 2.49 6.82 8.30
C CYS A 194 1.73 5.54 7.92
N SER A 195 2.32 4.37 8.15
CA SER A 195 1.79 3.03 7.82
C SER A 195 1.58 2.75 6.32
N SER A 196 1.92 3.68 5.42
CA SER A 196 1.80 3.49 3.96
C SER A 196 2.40 2.15 3.47
N PRO A 197 3.63 1.75 3.86
CA PRO A 197 4.16 0.44 3.45
C PRO A 197 3.31 -0.75 3.90
N LEU A 198 2.66 -0.67 5.08
CA LEU A 198 1.79 -1.72 5.62
C LEU A 198 0.49 -1.82 4.80
N LEU A 199 -0.15 -0.68 4.55
CA LEU A 199 -1.37 -0.60 3.73
C LEU A 199 -1.13 -1.18 2.33
N ARG A 200 -0.01 -0.79 1.69
CA ARG A 200 0.34 -1.26 0.35
C ARG A 200 0.56 -2.75 0.27
N VAL A 201 0.94 -3.41 1.38
CA VAL A 201 1.12 -4.87 1.43
C VAL A 201 -0.09 -5.63 1.99
N GLY A 202 -1.16 -4.93 2.35
CA GLY A 202 -2.41 -5.51 2.86
C GLY A 202 -2.51 -5.64 4.39
N ILE A 203 -1.55 -5.12 5.15
CA ILE A 203 -1.56 -5.13 6.62
C ILE A 203 -2.33 -3.89 7.11
N LYS A 204 -3.48 -4.10 7.76
CA LYS A 204 -4.37 -3.00 8.20
C LYS A 204 -4.49 -2.83 9.71
N ASP A 205 -4.32 -3.91 10.46
CA ASP A 205 -4.46 -3.97 11.92
C ASP A 205 -3.55 -2.98 12.69
N GLN A 206 -2.36 -2.68 12.17
CA GLN A 206 -1.40 -1.77 12.81
C GLN A 206 -1.59 -0.29 12.43
N THR A 207 -2.39 0.00 11.41
CA THR A 207 -2.39 1.32 10.75
C THR A 207 -3.02 2.40 11.61
N MET A 208 -4.17 2.11 12.24
CA MET A 208 -4.89 3.05 13.08
C MET A 208 -4.08 3.48 14.31
N GLY A 209 -3.38 2.55 14.97
CA GLY A 209 -2.54 2.87 16.13
C GLY A 209 -1.39 3.82 15.78
N LEU A 210 -0.77 3.65 14.61
CA LEU A 210 0.28 4.54 14.12
C LEU A 210 -0.27 5.94 13.78
N ALA A 211 -1.45 6.01 13.16
CA ALA A 211 -2.11 7.26 12.84
C ALA A 211 -2.46 8.05 14.11
N ILE A 212 -3.11 7.39 15.08
CA ILE A 212 -3.44 8.00 16.38
C ILE A 212 -2.17 8.53 17.05
N LYS A 213 -1.11 7.70 17.16
CA LYS A 213 0.14 8.11 17.79
C LYS A 213 0.78 9.33 17.11
N THR A 214 0.68 9.45 15.79
CA THR A 214 1.19 10.61 15.05
C THR A 214 0.36 11.87 15.34
N VAL A 215 -0.97 11.76 15.29
CA VAL A 215 -1.88 12.91 15.44
C VAL A 215 -1.95 13.41 16.88
N THR A 216 -1.91 12.52 17.88
CA THR A 216 -1.97 12.93 19.29
C THR A 216 -0.69 13.58 19.81
N LYS A 217 0.40 13.47 19.04
CA LYS A 217 1.71 14.03 19.37
C LYS A 217 2.01 15.33 18.60
N ALA A 218 1.29 15.56 17.51
CA ALA A 218 1.37 16.76 16.68
C ALA A 218 0.50 17.87 17.29
#